data_AF-A0A1E7L3F4-F1
#
_entry.id   AF-A0A1E7L3F4-F1
#
_cell.length_a   1.000
_cell.length_b   1.000
_cell.length_c   1.000
_cell.angle_alpha   90.00
_cell.angle_beta   90.00
_cell.angle_gamma   90.00
#
_symmetry.space_group_name_H-M   'P 1'
#
loop_
_entity.id
_entity.type
_entity.pdbx_description
1 polymer ?
#
loop_
_entity_poly.entity_id
_entity_poly.type
_entity_poly.pdbx_seq_one_letter_code
_entity_poly.pdbx_strand_id
1 'polypeptide(L)'
;MLQYMSEVTEADVEALRDFMTARLRGIQQRHPEGSDECRAAAAIFEFFRLDCPELLQKIDRKVDLDGSEPFSTRIEAEQDVRDIIEMWSTLVHLAQPWEGSPGFNSNRWKITGYGTREAEAWMAEHPPSSWL
;
A
#
# COMPACT_ATOMS: atom_id res chain seq x y z
N MET A 1 15.62 -13.15 -9.50
CA MET A 1 15.08 -11.78 -9.64
C MET A 1 13.75 -11.76 -8.91
N LEU A 2 13.64 -10.99 -7.83
CA LEU A 2 12.36 -10.79 -7.15
C LEU A 2 11.47 -9.99 -8.09
N GLN A 3 10.36 -10.59 -8.51
CA GLN A 3 9.28 -9.91 -9.20
C GLN A 3 8.04 -10.03 -8.33
N TYR A 4 7.16 -9.06 -8.48
CA TYR A 4 6.07 -8.70 -7.60
C TYR A 4 4.80 -9.50 -7.82
N MET A 5 4.09 -9.82 -6.73
CA MET A 5 2.65 -10.03 -6.79
C MET A 5 2.01 -8.66 -6.91
N SER A 6 1.82 -8.18 -8.14
CA SER A 6 1.30 -6.86 -8.55
C SER A 6 2.08 -5.66 -7.98
N GLU A 7 2.89 -4.99 -8.82
CA GLU A 7 3.60 -3.77 -8.45
C GLU A 7 2.63 -2.68 -7.99
N VAL A 8 2.82 -2.19 -6.77
CA VAL A 8 2.21 -0.94 -6.30
C VAL A 8 2.81 0.18 -7.12
N THR A 9 1.97 0.91 -7.84
CA THR A 9 2.40 2.06 -8.65
C THR A 9 2.22 3.37 -7.88
N GLU A 10 2.93 4.42 -8.29
CA GLU A 10 2.70 5.78 -7.78
C GLU A 10 1.22 6.18 -7.90
N ALA A 11 0.62 5.87 -9.06
CA ALA A 11 -0.79 6.15 -9.32
C ALA A 11 -1.73 5.41 -8.36
N ASP A 12 -1.35 4.24 -7.82
CA ASP A 12 -2.15 3.53 -6.82
C ASP A 12 -2.09 4.24 -5.47
N VAL A 13 -0.90 4.69 -5.07
CA VAL A 13 -0.67 5.44 -3.83
C VAL A 13 -1.41 6.77 -3.86
N GLU A 14 -1.30 7.51 -4.96
CA GLU A 14 -2.01 8.79 -5.14
C GLU A 14 -3.52 8.62 -5.13
N ALA A 15 -4.04 7.63 -5.85
CA ALA A 15 -5.48 7.36 -5.88
C ALA A 15 -6.02 6.99 -4.48
N LEU A 16 -5.28 6.19 -3.72
CA LEU A 16 -5.65 5.82 -2.35
C LEU A 16 -5.60 7.05 -1.42
N ARG A 17 -4.53 7.86 -1.50
CA ARG A 17 -4.37 9.09 -0.72
C ARG A 17 -5.54 10.04 -0.95
N ASP A 18 -5.91 10.27 -2.20
CA ASP A 18 -6.95 11.23 -2.57
C ASP A 18 -8.33 10.73 -2.11
N PHE A 19 -8.60 9.43 -2.28
CA PHE A 19 -9.81 8.78 -1.77
C PHE A 19 -9.95 8.94 -0.25
N MET A 20 -8.89 8.60 0.50
CA MET A 20 -8.92 8.68 1.97
C MET A 20 -8.99 10.12 2.46
N THR A 21 -8.25 11.03 1.82
CA THR A 21 -8.30 12.47 2.12
C THR A 21 -9.70 13.02 2.02
N ALA A 22 -10.42 12.72 0.93
CA ALA A 22 -11.79 13.20 0.74
C ALA A 22 -12.72 12.67 1.83
N ARG A 23 -12.61 11.39 2.19
CA ARG A 23 -13.46 10.75 3.20
C ARG A 23 -13.21 11.27 4.60
N LEU A 24 -11.95 11.38 5.00
CA LEU A 24 -11.55 11.81 6.35
C LEU A 24 -11.92 13.28 6.57
N ARG A 25 -11.71 14.15 5.57
CA ARG A 25 -12.20 15.54 5.60
C ARG A 25 -13.72 15.60 5.71
N GLY A 26 -14.44 14.74 4.97
CA GLY A 26 -15.89 14.64 5.08
C GLY A 26 -16.38 14.17 6.45
N ILE A 27 -15.60 13.39 7.21
CA ILE A 27 -15.91 13.06 8.62
C ILE A 27 -15.66 14.29 9.49
N GLN A 28 -14.48 14.91 9.39
CA GLN A 28 -14.14 16.10 10.18
C GLN A 28 -15.16 17.24 10.02
N GLN A 29 -15.71 17.43 8.82
CA GLN A 29 -16.70 18.48 8.54
C GLN A 29 -18.10 18.17 9.09
N ARG A 30 -18.47 16.89 9.23
CA ARG A 30 -19.81 16.48 9.70
C ARG A 30 -19.92 16.39 11.22
N HIS A 31 -18.80 16.23 11.90
CA HIS A 31 -18.77 16.07 13.36
C HIS A 31 -18.25 17.36 14.03
N PRO A 32 -18.72 17.69 15.25
CA PRO A 32 -18.23 18.85 15.97
C PRO A 32 -16.72 18.80 16.18
N GLU A 33 -16.06 19.96 16.12
CA GLU A 33 -14.65 20.07 16.47
C GLU A 33 -14.40 19.54 17.89
N GLY A 34 -13.37 18.72 18.06
CA GLY A 34 -13.05 18.10 19.34
C GLY A 34 -13.93 16.90 19.74
N SER A 35 -14.82 16.42 18.87
CA SER A 35 -15.43 15.09 19.02
C SER A 35 -14.40 13.97 18.80
N ASP A 36 -14.70 12.76 19.31
CA ASP A 36 -13.83 11.59 19.12
C ASP A 36 -13.70 11.22 17.64
N GLU A 37 -14.79 11.33 16.87
CA GLU A 37 -14.80 11.05 15.44
C GLU A 37 -13.95 12.05 14.66
N CYS A 38 -14.03 13.34 15.01
CA CYS A 38 -13.21 14.37 14.38
C CYS A 38 -11.73 14.17 14.69
N ARG A 39 -11.38 13.83 15.95
CA ARG A 39 -10.00 13.51 16.36
C ARG A 39 -9.47 12.26 15.65
N ALA A 40 -10.25 11.19 15.59
CA ALA A 40 -9.86 9.96 14.93
C ALA A 40 -9.64 10.18 13.42
N ALA A 41 -10.54 10.89 12.76
CA ALA A 41 -10.39 11.24 11.34
C ALA A 41 -9.17 12.13 11.09
N ALA A 42 -8.86 13.07 11.99
CA ALA A 42 -7.66 13.88 11.91
C ALA A 42 -6.37 13.07 12.05
N ALA A 43 -6.32 12.14 13.00
CA ALA A 43 -5.16 11.29 13.21
C ALA A 43 -4.87 10.41 11.98
N ILE A 44 -5.91 9.77 11.42
CA ILE A 44 -5.75 8.97 10.20
C ILE A 44 -5.40 9.87 9.00
N PHE A 45 -5.96 11.09 8.92
CA PHE A 45 -5.61 12.02 7.84
C PHE A 45 -4.12 12.37 7.86
N GLU A 46 -3.57 12.65 9.05
CA GLU A 46 -2.14 12.91 9.22
C GLU A 46 -1.27 11.71 8.86
N PHE A 47 -1.73 10.49 9.15
CA PHE A 47 -1.07 9.26 8.71
C PHE A 47 -0.92 9.22 7.18
N PHE A 48 -2.01 9.39 6.42
CA PHE A 48 -1.94 9.45 4.95
C PHE A 48 -1.12 10.65 4.43
N ARG A 49 -1.13 11.78 5.14
CA ARG A 49 -0.36 12.97 4.76
C ARG A 49 1.15 12.75 4.85
N LEU A 50 1.60 11.94 5.80
CA LEU A 50 3.02 11.66 6.05
C LEU A 50 3.51 10.44 5.27
N ASP A 51 2.76 9.35 5.31
CA ASP A 51 3.22 8.04 4.82
C ASP A 51 3.09 7.91 3.30
N CYS A 52 2.10 8.53 2.66
CA CYS A 52 1.99 8.49 1.19
C CYS A 52 3.19 9.16 0.49
N PRO A 53 3.65 10.36 0.87
CA PRO A 53 4.88 10.95 0.32
C PRO A 53 6.15 10.12 0.56
N GLU A 54 6.26 9.45 1.71
CA GLU A 54 7.40 8.57 1.98
C GLU A 54 7.36 7.32 1.10
N LEU A 55 6.19 6.69 0.94
CA LEU A 55 6.02 5.54 0.07
C LEU A 55 6.33 5.90 -1.40
N LEU A 56 5.86 7.06 -1.88
CA LEU A 56 6.19 7.53 -3.23
C LEU A 56 7.70 7.71 -3.42
N GLN A 57 8.42 8.26 -2.44
CA GLN A 57 9.88 8.38 -2.51
C GLN A 57 10.58 7.02 -2.54
N LYS A 58 10.06 6.02 -1.82
CA LYS A 58 10.63 4.66 -1.86
C LYS A 58 10.36 3.98 -3.21
N ILE A 59 9.18 4.18 -3.80
CA ILE A 59 8.83 3.69 -5.13
C ILE A 59 9.74 4.32 -6.20
N ASP A 60 9.95 5.64 -6.17
CA ASP A 60 10.81 6.36 -7.12
C ASP A 60 12.29 5.93 -7.02
N ARG A 61 12.77 5.67 -5.80
CA ARG A 61 14.16 5.24 -5.55
C ARG A 61 14.41 3.77 -5.86
N LYS A 62 13.37 2.96 -6.06
CA LYS A 62 13.51 1.53 -6.28
C LYS A 62 14.38 1.27 -7.50
N VAL A 63 15.64 0.90 -7.23
CA VAL A 63 16.62 0.59 -8.26
C VAL A 63 16.22 -0.73 -8.92
N ASP A 64 16.10 -0.73 -10.25
CA ASP A 64 16.05 -1.95 -11.04
C ASP A 64 17.39 -2.70 -10.88
N LEU A 65 17.45 -3.59 -9.89
CA LEU A 65 18.62 -4.43 -9.71
C LEU A 65 18.68 -5.48 -10.81
N ASP A 66 19.45 -5.16 -11.84
CA ASP A 66 19.88 -6.16 -12.81
C ASP A 66 20.91 -7.10 -12.13
N GLY A 67 20.90 -8.38 -12.54
CA GLY A 67 21.55 -9.49 -11.82
C GLY A 67 23.08 -9.44 -11.66
N SER A 68 23.72 -8.32 -12.03
CA SER A 68 25.15 -8.05 -11.97
C SER A 68 25.61 -7.28 -10.73
N GLU A 69 24.70 -6.80 -9.87
CA GLU A 69 25.05 -6.00 -8.71
C GLU A 69 25.63 -6.81 -7.53
N PRO A 70 26.48 -6.20 -6.67
CA PRO A 70 27.01 -6.83 -5.47
C PRO A 70 25.92 -7.36 -4.54
N PHE A 71 26.21 -8.45 -3.83
CA PHE A 71 25.29 -9.08 -2.87
C PHE A 71 24.76 -8.12 -1.79
N SER A 72 25.57 -7.14 -1.36
CA SER A 72 25.15 -6.09 -0.42
C SER A 72 24.04 -5.21 -1.00
N THR A 73 24.17 -4.80 -2.26
CA THR A 73 23.17 -4.01 -2.99
C THR A 73 21.86 -4.78 -3.12
N ARG A 74 21.94 -6.11 -3.27
CA ARG A 74 20.77 -7.00 -3.32
C ARG A 74 20.02 -7.06 -1.99
N ILE A 75 20.72 -7.15 -0.86
CA ILE A 75 20.07 -7.15 0.47
C ILE A 75 19.36 -5.82 0.72
N GLU A 76 19.99 -4.70 0.36
CA GLU A 76 19.41 -3.37 0.53
C GLU A 76 18.12 -3.21 -0.29
N ALA A 77 18.12 -3.64 -1.56
CA ALA A 77 16.90 -3.60 -2.35
C ALA A 77 15.82 -4.57 -1.87
N GLU A 78 16.20 -5.75 -1.36
CA GLU A 78 15.25 -6.68 -0.73
C GLU A 78 14.57 -6.04 0.50
N GLN A 79 15.33 -5.25 1.27
CA GLN A 79 14.79 -4.49 2.40
C GLN A 79 13.87 -3.36 1.92
N ASP A 80 14.26 -2.58 0.92
CA ASP A 80 13.43 -1.51 0.36
C ASP A 80 12.10 -2.02 -0.17
N VAL A 81 12.10 -3.18 -0.84
CA VAL A 81 10.87 -3.82 -1.33
C VAL A 81 9.96 -4.22 -0.17
N ARG A 82 10.51 -4.74 0.93
CA ARG A 82 9.71 -5.09 2.13
C ARG A 82 9.09 -3.86 2.75
N ASP A 83 9.87 -2.81 2.92
CA ASP A 83 9.39 -1.53 3.46
C ASP A 83 8.23 -0.99 2.60
N ILE A 84 8.35 -1.00 1.27
CA ILE A 84 7.28 -0.58 0.35
C ILE A 84 6.01 -1.40 0.56
N ILE A 85 6.13 -2.72 0.64
CA ILE A 85 5.00 -3.64 0.83
C ILE A 85 4.32 -3.42 2.18
N GLU A 86 5.09 -3.27 3.25
CA GLU A 86 4.57 -3.06 4.60
C GLU A 86 3.83 -1.73 4.72
N MET A 87 4.42 -0.65 4.17
CA MET A 87 3.77 0.66 4.11
C MET A 87 2.49 0.63 3.27
N TRP A 88 2.55 0.06 2.07
CA TRP A 88 1.37 -0.08 1.21
C TRP A 88 0.26 -0.88 1.89
N SER A 89 0.60 -2.03 2.47
CA SER A 89 -0.36 -2.90 3.15
C SER A 89 -1.02 -2.19 4.33
N THR A 90 -0.25 -1.37 5.06
CA THR A 90 -0.78 -0.56 6.16
C THR A 90 -1.79 0.47 5.67
N LEU A 91 -1.46 1.20 4.59
CA LEU A 91 -2.37 2.18 3.99
C LEU A 91 -3.65 1.52 3.46
N VAL A 92 -3.53 0.38 2.77
CA VAL A 92 -4.68 -0.39 2.30
C VAL A 92 -5.54 -0.88 3.47
N HIS A 93 -4.91 -1.38 4.54
CA HIS A 93 -5.63 -1.85 5.72
C HIS A 93 -6.43 -0.73 6.39
N LEU A 94 -5.88 0.48 6.45
CA LEU A 94 -6.60 1.65 6.92
C LEU A 94 -7.77 2.05 6.01
N ALA A 95 -7.73 1.73 4.71
CA ALA A 95 -8.82 2.01 3.79
C ALA A 95 -9.89 0.91 3.70
N GLN A 96 -9.59 -0.32 4.14
CA GLN A 96 -10.50 -1.47 4.10
C GLN A 96 -11.91 -1.20 4.70
N PRO A 97 -12.08 -0.44 5.79
CA PRO A 97 -13.42 -0.13 6.30
C PRO A 97 -14.34 0.60 5.32
N TRP A 98 -13.80 1.16 4.23
CA TRP A 98 -14.56 1.81 3.17
C TRP A 98 -14.85 0.88 1.98
N GLU A 99 -14.56 -0.41 2.07
CA GLU A 99 -14.94 -1.36 1.03
C GLU A 99 -16.44 -1.30 0.71
N GLY A 100 -16.79 -1.33 -0.58
CA GLY A 100 -18.16 -1.14 -1.07
C GLY A 100 -18.63 0.33 -1.11
N SER A 101 -17.85 1.29 -0.59
CA SER A 101 -18.17 2.70 -0.73
C SER A 101 -17.91 3.21 -2.14
N PRO A 102 -18.69 4.19 -2.65
CA PRO A 102 -18.42 4.83 -3.93
C PRO A 102 -16.98 5.37 -4.00
N GLY A 103 -16.27 5.02 -5.08
CA GLY A 103 -14.88 5.40 -5.31
C GLY A 103 -13.84 4.43 -4.74
N PHE A 104 -14.25 3.44 -3.92
CA PHE A 104 -13.32 2.41 -3.44
C PHE A 104 -12.94 1.46 -4.57
N ASN A 105 -11.65 1.17 -4.73
CA ASN A 105 -11.16 0.30 -5.81
C ASN A 105 -10.52 -0.97 -5.25
N SER A 106 -11.34 -2.01 -5.04
CA SER A 106 -10.90 -3.31 -4.54
C SER A 106 -9.97 -4.07 -5.49
N ASN A 107 -9.94 -3.70 -6.78
CA ASN A 107 -9.02 -4.29 -7.75
C ASN A 107 -7.60 -3.74 -7.59
N ARG A 108 -7.47 -2.45 -7.23
CA ARG A 108 -6.19 -1.76 -7.06
C ARG A 108 -5.66 -1.84 -5.63
N TRP A 109 -6.53 -1.74 -4.64
CA TRP A 109 -6.15 -1.61 -3.23
C TRP A 109 -6.20 -2.94 -2.51
N LYS A 110 -5.20 -3.78 -2.79
CA LYS A 110 -5.03 -5.10 -2.20
C LYS A 110 -3.77 -5.14 -1.36
N ILE A 111 -3.83 -5.87 -0.25
CA ILE A 111 -2.65 -6.20 0.53
C ILE A 111 -1.76 -7.07 -0.34
N THR A 112 -0.53 -6.62 -0.58
CA THR A 112 0.45 -7.32 -1.40
C THR A 112 1.27 -8.25 -0.52
N GLY A 113 1.42 -9.50 -0.94
CA GLY A 113 2.29 -10.47 -0.26
C GLY A 113 3.72 -10.44 -0.79
N TYR A 114 4.62 -11.07 -0.05
CA TYR A 114 5.98 -11.36 -0.53
C TYR A 114 5.95 -12.58 -1.44
N GLY A 115 6.58 -12.48 -2.60
CA GLY A 115 6.79 -13.61 -3.51
C GLY A 115 8.10 -13.45 -4.26
N THR A 116 8.86 -14.53 -4.41
CA THR A 116 9.78 -14.63 -5.54
C THR A 116 8.98 -15.00 -6.79
N ARG A 117 9.53 -14.80 -7.99
CA ARG A 117 8.92 -15.27 -9.24
C ARG A 117 8.60 -16.78 -9.21
N GLU A 118 9.40 -17.55 -8.49
CA GLU A 118 9.19 -18.98 -8.23
C GLU A 118 8.05 -19.22 -7.23
N ALA A 119 7.93 -18.40 -6.17
CA ALA A 119 6.81 -18.47 -5.24
C ALA A 119 5.48 -18.07 -5.90
N GLU A 120 5.50 -17.11 -6.82
CA GLU A 120 4.34 -16.73 -7.64
C GLU A 120 3.94 -17.82 -8.62
N ALA A 121 4.89 -18.41 -9.34
CA ALA A 121 4.63 -19.55 -10.20
C ALA A 121 4.04 -20.71 -9.40
N TRP A 122 4.61 -20.97 -8.22
CA TRP A 122 4.10 -22.01 -7.31
C TRP A 122 2.68 -21.70 -6.79
N MET A 123 2.38 -20.46 -6.39
CA MET A 123 1.04 -20.05 -5.94
C MET A 123 0.01 -20.03 -7.08
N ALA A 124 0.41 -19.70 -8.30
CA ALA A 124 -0.45 -19.77 -9.48
C ALA A 124 -0.78 -21.23 -9.86
N GLU A 125 0.16 -22.16 -9.65
CA GLU A 125 -0.03 -23.59 -9.84
C GLU A 125 -0.79 -24.25 -8.66
N HIS A 126 -0.69 -23.67 -7.45
CA HIS A 126 -1.28 -24.18 -6.21
C HIS A 126 -2.09 -23.09 -5.49
N PRO A 127 -3.19 -22.59 -6.08
CA PRO A 127 -4.00 -21.57 -5.45
C PRO A 127 -4.53 -22.10 -4.10
N PRO A 128 -4.42 -21.33 -3.01
CA PRO A 128 -4.85 -21.78 -1.70
C PRO A 128 -6.36 -22.06 -1.71
N SER A 129 -6.74 -23.23 -1.22
CA SER A 129 -8.08 -23.81 -1.26
C SER A 129 -9.16 -23.07 -0.44
N SER A 130 -8.87 -21.86 0.05
CA SER A 130 -9.70 -21.15 1.04
C SER A 130 -10.16 -19.75 0.62
N TRP A 131 -10.26 -19.49 -0.70
CA TRP A 131 -10.92 -18.28 -1.25
C TRP A 131 -12.08 -18.62 -2.19
N LEU A 132 -12.84 -19.67 -1.88
CA LEU A 132 -14.18 -19.93 -2.43
C LEU A 132 -15.24 -19.80 -1.34
#